data_AF-A0A8T3SPD7-F1
#
_entry.id   AF-A0A8T3SPD7-F1
#
_cell.length_a   1.000
_cell.length_b   1.000
_cell.length_c   1.000
_cell.angle_alpha   90.00
_cell.angle_beta   90.00
_cell.angle_gamma   90.00
#
_symmetry.space_group_name_H-M   'P 1'
#
loop_
_entity.id
_entity.type
_entity.pdbx_description
1 polymer ?
#
loop_
_entity_poly.entity_id
_entity_poly.type
_entity_poly.pdbx_seq_one_letter_code
_entity_poly.pdbx_strand_id
1 'polypeptide(L)'
;MLAHLAWSLVVVAAAAGFIALELSTPCPPGGPLALGDCVALRPFTLGVLGLGAVLYVGGLSAVHAWVSGLRRRGVADGIAARDWYLLAAAVGLPIAPLLAFTLVSALR
;
A
#
# COMPACT_ATOMS: atom_id res chain seq x y z
N MET A 1 -12.49 13.97 5.18
CA MET A 1 -12.09 14.00 3.76
C MET A 1 -10.66 14.48 3.58
N LEU A 2 -10.28 15.68 4.04
CA LEU A 2 -8.88 16.18 3.96
C LEU A 2 -7.85 15.23 4.59
N ALA A 3 -8.12 14.69 5.79
CA ALA A 3 -7.21 13.75 6.44
C ALA A 3 -7.00 12.44 5.65
N HIS A 4 -8.05 11.92 5.00
CA HIS A 4 -7.96 10.72 4.17
C HIS A 4 -7.12 10.97 2.90
N LEU A 5 -7.35 12.13 2.25
CA LEU A 5 -6.58 12.54 1.07
C LEU A 5 -5.11 12.78 1.41
N ALA A 6 -4.83 13.47 2.52
CA ALA A 6 -3.47 13.70 3.00
C ALA A 6 -2.75 12.37 3.30
N TRP A 7 -3.42 11.43 3.97
CA TRP A 7 -2.85 10.11 4.24
C TRP A 7 -2.60 9.31 2.96
N SER A 8 -3.56 9.30 2.04
CA SER A 8 -3.42 8.61 0.75
C SER A 8 -2.26 9.19 -0.07
N LEU A 9 -2.12 10.53 -0.06
CA LEU A 9 -1.00 11.22 -0.70
C LEU A 9 0.34 10.79 -0.07
N VAL A 10 0.44 10.71 1.25
CA VAL A 10 1.65 10.27 1.95
C VAL A 10 2.04 8.85 1.53
N VAL A 11 1.08 7.92 1.48
CA VAL A 11 1.35 6.54 1.06
C VAL A 11 1.83 6.48 -0.39
N VAL A 12 1.16 7.20 -1.30
CA VAL A 12 1.56 7.26 -2.71
C VAL A 12 2.93 7.90 -2.87
N ALA A 13 3.22 8.99 -2.15
CA ALA A 13 4.51 9.67 -2.19
C ALA A 13 5.63 8.79 -1.62
N ALA A 14 5.38 8.07 -0.54
CA ALA A 14 6.34 7.13 0.04
C ALA A 14 6.65 5.97 -0.92
N ALA A 15 5.62 5.38 -1.54
CA ALA A 15 5.78 4.34 -2.54
C ALA A 15 6.54 4.85 -3.77
N ALA A 16 6.18 6.02 -4.30
CA ALA A 16 6.87 6.64 -5.42
C ALA A 16 8.34 6.99 -5.09
N GLY A 17 8.61 7.47 -3.87
CA GLY A 17 9.96 7.73 -3.39
C GLY A 17 10.81 6.47 -3.32
N PHE A 18 10.26 5.37 -2.80
CA PHE A 18 10.93 4.06 -2.80
C PHE A 18 11.18 3.54 -4.21
N ILE A 19 10.19 3.64 -5.10
CA ILE A 19 10.32 3.26 -6.50
C ILE A 19 11.43 4.09 -7.18
N ALA A 20 11.47 5.41 -6.97
CA ALA A 20 12.51 6.27 -7.52
C ALA A 20 13.90 5.93 -6.96
N LEU A 21 14.00 5.58 -5.68
CA LEU A 21 15.25 5.14 -5.05
C LEU A 21 15.73 3.81 -5.67
N GLU A 22 14.85 2.83 -5.83
CA GLU A 22 15.17 1.54 -6.48
C GLU A 22 15.60 1.71 -7.95
N LEU A 23 15.00 2.67 -8.67
CA LEU A 23 15.36 2.98 -10.04
C LEU A 23 16.70 3.74 -10.16
N SER A 24 17.03 4.58 -9.18
CA SER A 24 18.25 5.40 -9.19
C SER A 24 19.49 4.68 -8.64
N THR A 25 19.30 3.63 -7.85
CA THR A 25 20.41 2.86 -7.28
C THR A 25 21.00 1.90 -8.33
N PRO A 26 22.32 1.97 -8.61
CA PRO A 26 22.97 1.00 -9.48
C PRO A 26 23.06 -0.35 -8.78
N CYS A 27 22.83 -1.44 -9.52
CA CYS A 27 23.04 -2.80 -9.00
C CYS A 27 24.56 -3.01 -8.79
N PRO A 28 25.02 -3.28 -7.56
CA PRO A 28 26.45 -3.51 -7.31
C PRO A 28 26.89 -4.82 -7.99
N PRO A 29 28.04 -4.83 -8.69
CA PRO A 29 28.56 -6.06 -9.29
C PRO A 29 29.10 -7.01 -8.20
N GLY A 30 28.54 -8.23 -8.12
CA GLY A 30 29.22 -9.41 -7.56
C GLY A 30 29.30 -9.60 -6.03
N GLY A 31 28.33 -9.14 -5.23
CA GLY A 31 28.34 -9.36 -3.77
C GLY A 31 27.61 -10.64 -3.31
N PRO A 32 28.02 -11.30 -2.21
CA PRO A 32 27.33 -12.47 -1.65
C PRO A 32 25.95 -12.17 -1.01
N LEU A 33 25.63 -10.88 -0.81
CA LEU A 33 24.27 -10.39 -0.50
C LEU A 33 23.50 -9.94 -1.76
N ALA A 34 24.14 -9.93 -2.93
CA ALA A 34 23.46 -9.81 -4.21
C ALA A 34 22.82 -11.17 -4.52
N LEU A 35 21.72 -11.46 -3.81
CA LEU A 35 20.72 -12.43 -4.26
C LEU A 35 20.51 -12.18 -5.75
N GLY A 36 20.83 -13.18 -6.57
CA GLY A 36 21.13 -13.05 -8.00
C GLY A 36 20.20 -12.16 -8.83
N ASP A 37 20.74 -11.63 -9.93
CA ASP A 37 20.04 -10.79 -10.90
C ASP A 37 19.15 -9.73 -10.24
N CYS A 38 19.78 -8.75 -9.58
CA CYS A 38 19.14 -7.48 -9.20
C CYS A 38 18.24 -6.94 -10.33
N VAL A 39 18.65 -7.12 -11.59
CA VAL A 39 17.87 -6.79 -12.80
C VAL A 39 16.57 -7.60 -12.92
N ALA A 40 16.55 -8.88 -12.55
CA ALA A 40 15.37 -9.75 -12.59
C ALA A 40 14.42 -9.59 -11.39
N LEU A 41 14.95 -9.16 -10.23
CA LEU A 41 14.19 -8.92 -9.00
C LEU A 41 13.60 -7.50 -8.93
N ARG A 42 14.28 -6.50 -9.50
CA ARG A 42 13.81 -5.10 -9.52
C ARG A 42 12.38 -4.92 -10.05
N PRO A 43 11.96 -5.48 -11.21
CA PRO A 43 10.58 -5.33 -11.67
C PRO A 43 9.56 -5.99 -10.73
N PHE A 44 9.95 -7.07 -10.06
CA PHE A 44 9.09 -7.73 -9.06
C PHE A 44 8.88 -6.83 -7.84
N THR A 45 9.96 -6.29 -7.25
CA THR A 45 9.87 -5.38 -6.10
C THR A 45 9.06 -4.12 -6.42
N LEU A 46 9.30 -3.52 -7.60
CA LEU A 46 8.52 -2.37 -8.07
C LEU A 46 7.03 -2.73 -8.24
N GLY A 47 6.73 -3.91 -8.79
CA GLY A 47 5.37 -4.41 -8.93
C GLY A 47 4.67 -4.60 -7.59
N VAL A 48 5.34 -5.21 -6.61
CA VAL A 48 4.79 -5.44 -5.26
C VAL A 48 4.56 -4.10 -4.53
N LEU A 49 5.50 -3.17 -4.59
CA LEU A 49 5.36 -1.85 -3.96
C LEU A 49 4.23 -1.03 -4.60
N GLY A 50 4.18 -0.98 -5.92
CA GLY A 50 3.15 -0.26 -6.67
C GLY A 50 1.76 -0.85 -6.42
N LEU A 51 1.61 -2.17 -6.55
CA LEU A 51 0.34 -2.85 -6.32
C LEU A 51 -0.09 -2.76 -4.85
N GLY A 52 0.83 -2.91 -3.91
CA GLY A 52 0.57 -2.78 -2.48
C GLY A 52 0.02 -1.40 -2.12
N ALA A 53 0.60 -0.32 -2.68
CA ALA A 53 0.11 1.04 -2.48
C ALA A 53 -1.31 1.22 -3.04
N VAL A 54 -1.59 0.69 -4.24
CA VAL A 54 -2.92 0.75 -4.86
C VAL A 54 -3.96 -0.01 -4.04
N LEU A 55 -3.64 -1.24 -3.62
CA LEU A 55 -4.52 -2.06 -2.78
C LEU A 55 -4.80 -1.40 -1.43
N TYR A 56 -3.78 -0.82 -0.81
CA TYR A 56 -3.92 -0.11 0.46
C TYR A 56 -4.87 1.08 0.34
N VAL A 57 -4.60 1.99 -0.61
CA VAL A 57 -5.41 3.20 -0.80
C VAL A 57 -6.83 2.83 -1.22
N GLY A 58 -6.98 1.91 -2.19
CA GLY A 58 -8.28 1.45 -2.66
C GLY A 58 -9.11 0.82 -1.55
N GLY A 59 -8.51 -0.07 -0.75
CA GLY A 59 -9.17 -0.67 0.41
C GLY A 59 -9.59 0.36 1.46
N LEU A 60 -8.72 1.30 1.78
CA LEU A 60 -9.01 2.35 2.76
C LEU A 60 -10.10 3.31 2.28
N SER A 61 -10.11 3.66 0.99
CA SER A 61 -11.17 4.46 0.37
C SER A 61 -12.52 3.73 0.38
N ALA A 62 -12.53 2.41 0.13
CA ALA A 62 -13.74 1.60 0.21
C ALA A 62 -14.31 1.58 1.64
N VAL A 63 -13.46 1.37 2.66
CA VAL A 63 -13.87 1.42 4.07
C VAL A 63 -14.42 2.81 4.43
N HIS A 64 -13.73 3.88 4.03
CA HIS A 64 -14.20 5.25 4.29
C HIS A 64 -15.56 5.51 3.62
N ALA A 65 -15.75 5.08 2.38
CA ALA A 65 -17.02 5.21 1.67
C ALA A 65 -18.14 4.43 2.38
N TRP A 66 -17.86 3.19 2.78
CA TRP A 66 -18.80 2.33 3.50
C TRP A 66 -19.22 2.94 4.84
N VAL A 67 -18.27 3.36 5.67
CA VAL A 67 -18.53 4.01 6.97
C VAL A 67 -19.29 5.32 6.78
N SER A 68 -18.97 6.11 5.76
CA SER A 68 -19.73 7.32 5.43
C SER A 68 -21.17 7.02 5.03
N GLY A 69 -21.42 5.88 4.37
CA GLY A 69 -22.75 5.40 4.02
C GLY A 69 -23.53 4.92 5.25
N LEU A 70 -22.87 4.27 6.21
CA LEU A 70 -23.49 3.87 7.48
C LEU A 70 -23.89 5.08 8.33
N ARG A 71 -23.01 6.09 8.42
CA ARG A 71 -23.31 7.36 9.10
C ARG A 71 -24.50 8.08 8.48
N ARG A 72 -24.56 8.14 7.14
CA ARG A 72 -25.69 8.75 6.41
C ARG A 72 -27.02 8.04 6.67
N ARG A 73 -26.99 6.75 7.00
CA ARG A 73 -28.16 5.94 7.37
C ARG A 73 -28.48 5.96 8.87
N GLY A 74 -27.73 6.71 9.68
CA GLY A 74 -27.94 6.79 11.13
C GLY A 74 -27.56 5.54 11.92
N VAL A 75 -26.81 4.60 11.31
CA VAL A 75 -26.49 3.29 11.92
C VAL A 75 -25.21 3.34 12.75
N ALA A 76 -24.32 4.32 12.51
CA ALA A 76 -23.00 4.38 13.13
C ALA A 76 -22.69 5.76 13.71
N ASP A 77 -22.18 5.76 14.95
CA ASP A 77 -21.69 6.96 15.63
C ASP A 77 -20.37 7.47 15.05
N GLY A 78 -20.10 8.76 15.26
CA GLY A 78 -18.89 9.42 14.76
C GLY A 78 -17.59 8.85 15.33
N ILE A 79 -17.60 8.36 16.57
CA ILE A 79 -16.45 7.73 17.24
C ILE A 79 -16.20 6.34 16.64
N ALA A 80 -17.23 5.50 16.59
CA ALA A 80 -17.14 4.16 15.98
C ALA A 80 -16.63 4.23 14.54
N ALA A 81 -17.09 5.22 13.76
CA ALA A 81 -16.61 5.46 12.41
C ALA A 81 -15.10 5.75 12.32
N ARG A 82 -14.55 6.48 13.31
CA ARG A 82 -13.12 6.78 13.38
C ARG A 82 -12.32 5.55 13.76
N ASP A 83 -12.78 4.78 14.73
CA ASP A 83 -12.08 3.57 15.19
C ASP A 83 -12.02 2.51 14.09
N TRP A 84 -13.12 2.32 13.35
CA TRP A 84 -13.14 1.44 12.18
C TRP A 84 -12.14 1.87 11.09
N TYR A 85 -12.02 3.17 10.85
CA TYR A 85 -11.05 3.69 9.88
C TYR A 85 -9.60 3.47 10.36
N LEU A 86 -9.31 3.72 11.65
CA LEU A 86 -7.98 3.51 12.22
C LEU A 86 -7.60 2.03 12.22
N LEU A 87 -8.54 1.14 12.56
CA LEU A 87 -8.35 -0.29 12.51
C LEU A 87 -8.04 -0.75 11.08
N ALA A 88 -8.83 -0.30 10.10
CA ALA A 88 -8.59 -0.61 8.70
C ALA A 88 -7.23 -0.06 8.21
N ALA A 89 -6.84 1.14 8.64
CA ALA A 89 -5.54 1.71 8.29
C ALA A 89 -4.38 0.92 8.88
N ALA A 90 -4.49 0.51 10.16
CA ALA A 90 -3.46 -0.23 10.87
C ALA A 90 -3.32 -1.66 10.35
N VAL A 91 -4.43 -2.34 10.10
CA VAL A 91 -4.47 -3.72 9.59
C VAL A 91 -4.15 -3.78 8.10
N GLY A 92 -4.61 -2.81 7.32
CA GLY A 92 -4.33 -2.74 5.89
C GLY A 92 -2.84 -2.53 5.58
N LEU A 93 -2.10 -1.87 6.48
CA LEU A 93 -0.69 -1.49 6.24
C LEU A 93 0.22 -2.72 6.06
N PRO A 94 0.16 -3.77 6.89
CA PRO A 94 0.88 -5.02 6.64
C PRO A 94 0.18 -5.92 5.62
N ILE A 95 -1.15 -5.93 5.54
CA ILE A 95 -1.88 -6.87 4.67
C ILE A 95 -1.72 -6.52 3.19
N ALA A 96 -1.78 -5.24 2.83
CA ALA A 96 -1.68 -4.80 1.44
C ALA A 96 -0.37 -5.24 0.75
N PRO A 97 0.84 -5.05 1.33
CA PRO A 97 2.07 -5.55 0.72
C PRO A 97 2.14 -7.08 0.69
N LEU A 98 1.60 -7.79 1.69
CA LEU A 98 1.55 -9.26 1.69
C LEU A 98 0.63 -9.80 0.58
N LEU A 99 -0.54 -9.19 0.39
CA LEU A 99 -1.45 -9.52 -0.71
C LEU A 99 -0.82 -9.21 -2.06
N ALA A 100 -0.17 -8.05 -2.20
CA ALA A 100 0.55 -7.69 -3.43
C ALA A 100 1.66 -8.69 -3.74
N PHE A 101 2.47 -9.07 -2.75
CA PHE A 101 3.48 -10.11 -2.90
C PHE A 101 2.88 -11.43 -3.38
N THR A 102 1.78 -11.87 -2.75
CA THR A 102 1.10 -13.13 -3.10
C THR A 102 0.58 -13.10 -4.54
N LEU A 103 -0.06 -12.00 -4.94
CA LEU A 103 -0.61 -11.83 -6.28
C LEU A 103 0.48 -11.78 -7.35
N VAL A 104 1.54 -10.99 -7.14
CA VAL A 104 2.65 -10.89 -8.09
C VAL A 104 3.41 -12.23 -8.18
N SER A 105 3.53 -12.96 -7.07
CA SER A 105 4.15 -14.30 -7.07
C SER A 105 3.31 -15.34 -7.81
N ALA A 106 1.98 -15.25 -7.76
CA ALA A 106 1.08 -16.18 -8.44
C ALA A 106 0.99 -15.94 -9.97
N LEU A 107 1.37 -14.75 -10.44
CA LEU A 107 1.36 -14.37 -11.85
C LEU A 107 2.68 -14.70 -12.60
N ARG A 108 3.66 -15.30 -11.89
CA ARG A 108 4.99 -15.61 -12.40
C ARG A 108 5.19 -17.12 -12.53
#